data_AF-A0A2P5E9W7-F1
#
_entry.id   AF-A0A2P5E9W7-F1
#
_cell.length_a   1.000
_cell.length_b   1.000
_cell.length_c   1.000
_cell.angle_alpha   90.00
_cell.angle_beta   90.00
_cell.angle_gamma   90.00
#
_symmetry.space_group_name_H-M   'P 1'
#
loop_
_entity.id
_entity.type
_entity.pdbx_description
1 polymer ?
#
loop_
_entity_poly.entity_id
_entity_poly.type
_entity_poly.pdbx_seq_one_letter_code
_entity_poly.pdbx_strand_id
1 'polypeptide(L)'
;MLSLRDFWRRHKRKVLVSAGVLGTGYVLYKLYNAHRQRLDDLERELASERKRVDELVKDQVQAHFENIQRIADTTTLPHAMHFLSSRIEEELELSHLTDRLMQGKGRPNTLTSSEKLELWDRLKFLSFTKMALSLWTMTLLSLYIRVQV
;
A
#
# COMPACT_ATOMS: atom_id res chain seq x y z
N MET A 1 50.37 -24.12 -65.43
CA MET A 1 49.85 -23.19 -64.41
C MET A 1 50.24 -21.73 -64.73
N LEU A 2 49.67 -21.11 -65.76
CA LEU A 2 49.99 -19.72 -66.18
C LEU A 2 48.77 -18.76 -66.22
N SER A 3 47.55 -19.28 -66.04
CA SER A 3 46.30 -18.51 -66.18
C SER A 3 46.12 -17.41 -65.13
N LEU A 4 46.54 -17.65 -63.88
CA LEU A 4 46.37 -16.69 -62.77
C LEU A 4 47.20 -15.41 -62.95
N ARG A 5 48.39 -15.51 -63.57
CA ARG A 5 49.34 -14.40 -63.68
C ARG A 5 48.94 -13.40 -64.78
N ASP A 6 48.37 -13.89 -65.87
CA ASP A 6 47.84 -13.05 -66.96
C ASP A 6 46.49 -12.41 -66.60
N PHE A 7 45.64 -13.15 -65.88
CA PHE A 7 44.39 -12.59 -65.33
C PHE A 7 44.68 -11.46 -64.33
N TRP A 8 45.67 -11.67 -63.46
CA TRP A 8 46.15 -10.66 -62.51
C TRP A 8 46.70 -9.41 -63.22
N ARG A 9 47.48 -9.57 -64.29
CA ARG A 9 48.03 -8.41 -65.04
C ARG A 9 46.94 -7.58 -65.73
N ARG A 10 45.86 -8.21 -66.21
CA ARG A 10 44.72 -7.51 -66.85
C ARG A 10 43.69 -6.95 -65.85
N HIS A 11 43.47 -7.62 -64.71
CA HIS A 11 42.41 -7.26 -63.75
C HIS A 11 42.90 -6.65 -62.42
N LYS A 12 44.20 -6.47 -62.21
CA LYS A 12 44.81 -5.87 -60.99
C LYS A 12 44.08 -4.64 -60.46
N ARG A 13 43.69 -3.70 -61.32
CA ARG A 13 42.95 -2.48 -60.91
C ARG A 13 41.53 -2.79 -60.43
N LYS A 14 40.82 -3.71 -61.10
CA LYS A 14 39.45 -4.12 -60.73
C LYS A 14 39.44 -4.90 -59.41
N VAL A 15 40.42 -5.79 -59.21
CA VAL A 15 40.57 -6.58 -57.97
C VAL A 15 40.94 -5.71 -56.78
N LEU A 16 41.82 -4.72 -56.96
CA LEU A 16 42.17 -3.76 -55.89
C LEU A 16 40.98 -2.89 -55.49
N VAL A 17 40.20 -2.40 -56.46
CA VAL A 17 39.00 -1.60 -56.17
C VAL A 17 37.95 -2.44 -55.43
N SER A 18 37.68 -3.68 -55.86
CA SER A 18 36.74 -4.55 -55.16
C SER A 18 37.22 -4.91 -53.75
N ALA A 19 38.51 -5.21 -53.59
CA ALA A 19 39.10 -5.51 -52.28
C ALA A 19 39.06 -4.29 -51.35
N GLY A 20 39.30 -3.09 -51.88
CA GLY A 20 39.18 -1.83 -51.15
C GLY A 20 37.75 -1.58 -50.67
N VAL A 21 36.75 -1.68 -51.56
CA VAL A 21 35.33 -1.48 -51.21
C VAL A 21 34.87 -2.50 -50.16
N LEU A 22 35.21 -3.78 -50.33
CA LEU A 22 34.86 -4.83 -49.38
C LEU A 22 35.58 -4.64 -48.03
N GLY A 23 36.86 -4.28 -48.05
CA GLY A 23 37.64 -4.01 -46.84
C GLY A 23 37.11 -2.81 -46.07
N THR A 24 36.82 -1.70 -46.74
CA THR A 24 36.23 -0.49 -46.14
C THR A 24 34.83 -0.80 -45.58
N GLY A 25 33.99 -1.52 -46.32
CA GLY A 25 32.68 -1.96 -45.84
C GLY A 25 32.77 -2.83 -44.58
N TYR A 26 33.71 -3.77 -44.54
CA TYR A 26 33.94 -4.61 -43.37
C TYR A 26 34.44 -3.82 -42.15
N VAL A 27 35.39 -2.89 -42.34
CA VAL A 27 35.90 -2.05 -41.25
C VAL A 27 34.80 -1.13 -40.70
N LEU A 28 33.99 -0.51 -41.57
CA LEU A 28 32.85 0.31 -41.16
C LEU A 28 31.80 -0.52 -40.41
N TYR A 29 31.47 -1.70 -40.92
CA TYR A 29 30.55 -2.63 -40.25
C TYR A 29 31.08 -3.04 -38.88
N LYS A 30 32.38 -3.36 -38.77
CA LYS A 30 33.00 -3.76 -37.50
C LYS A 30 33.00 -2.62 -36.49
N LEU A 31 33.30 -1.39 -36.91
CA LEU A 31 33.25 -0.20 -36.06
C LEU A 31 31.82 0.10 -35.60
N TYR A 32 30.86 0.04 -36.51
CA TYR A 32 29.45 0.25 -36.18
C TYR A 32 28.94 -0.80 -35.19
N ASN A 33 29.27 -2.07 -35.41
CA ASN A 33 28.87 -3.16 -34.51
C ASN A 33 29.48 -2.99 -33.12
N ALA A 34 30.76 -2.61 -33.02
CA ALA A 34 31.40 -2.31 -31.74
C ALA A 34 30.74 -1.12 -31.03
N HIS A 35 30.33 -0.10 -31.79
CA HIS A 35 29.64 1.07 -31.24
C HIS A 35 28.23 0.72 -30.75
N ARG A 36 27.52 -0.15 -31.47
CA ARG A 36 26.19 -0.63 -31.10
C ARG A 36 26.23 -1.48 -29.83
N GLN A 37 27.20 -2.37 -29.71
CA GLN A 37 27.40 -3.16 -28.49
C GLN A 37 27.60 -2.28 -27.26
N ARG A 38 28.39 -1.21 -27.38
CA ARG A 38 28.59 -0.26 -26.27
C ARG A 38 27.30 0.47 -25.87
N LEU A 39 26.47 0.84 -26.85
CA LEU A 39 25.18 1.46 -26.56
C LEU A 39 24.24 0.49 -25.86
N ASP A 40 24.14 -0.75 -26.36
CA ASP A 40 23.32 -1.79 -25.75
C ASP A 40 23.77 -2.09 -24.30
N ASP A 41 25.09 -2.09 -24.04
CA ASP A 41 25.63 -2.30 -22.70
C ASP A 41 25.33 -1.11 -21.77
N LEU A 42 25.47 0.14 -22.24
CA LEU A 42 25.10 1.33 -21.48
C LEU A 42 23.60 1.38 -21.17
N GLU A 43 22.75 1.01 -22.14
CA GLU A 43 21.30 0.91 -21.93
C GLU A 43 20.95 -0.15 -20.88
N ARG A 44 21.65 -1.30 -20.88
CA ARG A 44 21.48 -2.34 -19.86
C ARG A 44 21.92 -1.87 -18.48
N GLU A 45 23.05 -1.17 -18.38
CA GLU A 45 23.53 -0.60 -17.12
C GLU A 45 22.51 0.40 -16.56
N LEU A 46 22.06 1.36 -17.38
CA LEU A 46 21.02 2.31 -16.99
C LEU A 46 19.70 1.63 -16.58
N ALA A 47 19.29 0.59 -17.29
CA ALA A 47 18.09 -0.17 -16.92
C ALA A 47 18.27 -0.90 -15.59
N SER A 48 19.48 -1.41 -15.30
CA SER A 48 19.80 -2.07 -14.04
C SER A 48 19.84 -1.08 -12.87
N GLU A 49 20.38 0.11 -13.08
CA GLU A 49 20.40 1.17 -12.07
C GLU A 49 19.00 1.69 -11.77
N ARG A 50 18.17 1.93 -12.80
CA ARG A 50 16.76 2.30 -12.62
C ARG A 50 16.01 1.28 -11.79
N LYS A 51 16.16 -0.01 -12.09
CA LYS A 51 15.54 -1.07 -11.29
C LYS A 51 15.97 -1.05 -9.83
N ARG A 52 17.27 -0.83 -9.56
CA ARG A 52 17.76 -0.71 -8.17
C ARG A 52 17.17 0.49 -7.47
N VAL A 53 17.08 1.64 -8.14
CA VAL A 53 16.46 2.85 -7.59
C VAL A 53 14.97 2.61 -7.32
N ASP A 54 14.26 1.99 -8.25
CA ASP A 54 12.84 1.66 -8.10
C ASP A 54 12.60 0.68 -6.93
N GLU A 55 13.48 -0.32 -6.75
CA GLU A 55 13.45 -1.23 -5.61
C GLU A 55 13.68 -0.50 -4.28
N LEU A 56 14.69 0.39 -4.22
CA LEU A 56 14.96 1.18 -3.02
C LEU A 56 13.80 2.12 -2.66
N VAL A 57 13.21 2.78 -3.67
CA VAL A 57 12.04 3.64 -3.49
C VAL A 57 10.85 2.80 -3.00
N LYS A 58 10.64 1.63 -3.58
CA LYS A 58 9.57 0.72 -3.17
C LYS A 58 9.74 0.29 -1.70
N ASP A 59 10.95 -0.10 -1.30
CA ASP A 59 11.24 -0.50 0.07
C ASP A 59 11.05 0.67 1.04
N GLN A 60 11.46 1.89 0.67
CA GLN A 60 11.25 3.08 1.47
C GLN A 60 9.76 3.43 1.62
N VAL A 61 9.00 3.38 0.53
CA VAL A 61 7.55 3.62 0.54
C VAL A 61 6.84 2.57 1.39
N GLN A 62 7.23 1.31 1.27
CA GLN A 62 6.65 0.22 2.05
C GLN A 62 6.97 0.39 3.55
N ALA A 63 8.23 0.67 3.91
CA ALA A 63 8.60 0.92 5.30
C ALA A 63 7.88 2.14 5.89
N HIS A 64 7.68 3.19 5.09
CA HIS A 64 6.90 4.37 5.51
C HIS A 64 5.43 4.01 5.76
N PHE A 65 4.82 3.24 4.87
CA PHE A 65 3.45 2.77 5.00
C PHE A 65 3.27 1.89 6.24
N GLU A 66 4.15 0.90 6.44
CA GLU A 66 4.15 0.03 7.62
C GLU A 66 4.32 0.82 8.92
N ASN A 67 5.19 1.84 8.93
CA ASN A 67 5.39 2.69 10.09
C ASN A 67 4.16 3.56 10.40
N ILE A 68 3.52 4.16 9.38
CA ILE A 68 2.29 4.94 9.57
C ILE A 68 1.17 4.03 10.09
N GLN A 69 0.99 2.86 9.47
CA GLN A 69 -0.04 1.91 9.87
C GLN A 69 0.17 1.44 11.31
N ARG A 70 1.43 1.15 11.69
CA ARG A 70 1.79 0.84 13.07
C ARG A 70 1.44 1.97 14.02
N ILE A 71 1.76 3.22 13.71
CA ILE A 71 1.42 4.38 14.56
C ILE A 71 -0.10 4.52 14.71
N ALA A 72 -0.85 4.36 13.62
CA ALA A 72 -2.30 4.39 13.65
C ALA A 72 -2.88 3.28 14.55
N ASP A 73 -2.38 2.05 14.42
CA ASP A 73 -2.83 0.90 15.19
C ASP A 73 -2.41 0.97 16.67
N THR A 74 -1.21 1.48 16.98
CA THR A 74 -0.67 1.47 18.36
C THR A 74 -1.03 2.71 19.18
N THR A 75 -1.30 3.84 18.55
CA THR A 75 -1.45 5.13 19.26
C THR A 75 -2.80 5.76 19.00
N THR A 76 -3.21 5.89 17.73
CA THR A 76 -4.44 6.59 17.39
C THR A 76 -5.67 5.75 17.68
N LEU A 77 -5.66 4.46 17.32
CA LEU A 77 -6.80 3.56 17.51
C LEU A 77 -7.13 3.34 19.00
N PRO A 78 -6.18 3.03 19.91
CA PRO A 78 -6.51 2.82 21.32
C PRO A 78 -6.99 4.10 22.01
N HIS A 79 -6.43 5.26 21.64
CA HIS A 79 -6.84 6.55 22.19
C HIS A 79 -8.26 6.92 21.74
N ALA A 80 -8.56 6.75 20.45
CA ALA A 80 -9.89 6.98 19.91
C ALA A 80 -10.92 5.99 20.48
N MET A 81 -10.57 4.71 20.62
CA MET A 81 -11.42 3.70 21.26
C MET A 81 -11.72 4.04 22.72
N HIS A 82 -10.73 4.48 23.48
CA HIS A 82 -10.92 4.88 24.88
C HIS A 82 -11.85 6.10 24.99
N PHE A 83 -11.64 7.11 24.15
CA PHE A 83 -12.52 8.29 24.11
C PHE A 83 -13.95 7.94 23.68
N LEU A 84 -14.10 7.03 22.72
CA LEU A 84 -15.41 6.56 22.28
C LEU A 84 -16.13 5.79 23.39
N SER A 85 -15.43 4.89 24.08
CA SER A 85 -15.96 4.11 25.18
C SER A 85 -16.43 5.02 26.32
N SER A 86 -15.62 6.03 26.69
CA SER A 86 -15.98 6.98 27.75
C SER A 86 -17.18 7.84 27.36
N ARG A 87 -17.27 8.31 26.10
CA ARG A 87 -18.44 9.04 25.60
C ARG A 87 -19.72 8.18 25.58
N ILE A 88 -19.62 6.92 25.17
CA ILE A 88 -20.76 5.99 25.18
C ILE A 88 -21.21 5.67 26.61
N GLU A 89 -20.29 5.58 27.57
CA GLU A 89 -20.64 5.39 28.98
C GLU A 89 -21.32 6.62 29.59
N GLU A 90 -20.88 7.82 29.23
CA GLU A 90 -21.44 9.08 29.71
C GLU A 90 -22.82 9.39 29.09
N GLU A 91 -22.99 9.18 27.79
CA GLU A 91 -24.28 9.44 27.12
C GLU A 91 -25.32 8.31 27.35
N LEU A 92 -24.88 7.06 27.52
CA LEU A 92 -25.74 5.91 27.85
C LEU A 92 -25.43 5.35 29.24
N GLU A 93 -25.55 6.23 30.24
CA GLU A 93 -25.32 5.91 31.65
C GLU A 93 -26.46 5.04 32.22
N LEU A 94 -26.35 3.72 32.03
CA LEU A 94 -27.29 2.71 32.56
C LEU A 94 -27.14 2.46 34.07
N SER A 95 -26.05 2.93 34.68
CA SER A 95 -25.71 2.77 36.10
C SER A 95 -26.81 3.36 37.00
N HIS A 96 -27.25 4.58 36.72
CA HIS A 96 -28.25 5.29 37.50
C HIS A 96 -29.63 4.62 37.46
N LEU A 97 -30.03 4.09 36.29
CA LEU A 97 -31.29 3.33 36.17
C LEU A 97 -31.22 1.98 36.90
N THR A 98 -30.07 1.32 36.84
CA THR A 98 -29.84 0.04 37.54
C THR A 98 -29.82 0.23 39.05
N ASP A 99 -29.21 1.32 39.54
CA ASP A 99 -29.16 1.65 40.96
C ASP A 99 -30.55 2.02 41.50
N ARG A 100 -31.37 2.79 40.75
CA ARG A 100 -32.78 3.03 41.10
C ARG A 100 -33.61 1.75 41.13
N LEU A 101 -33.34 0.80 40.23
CA LEU A 101 -34.01 -0.51 40.23
C LEU A 101 -33.58 -1.36 41.44
N MET A 102 -32.30 -1.30 41.83
CA MET A 102 -31.76 -2.00 43.00
C MET A 102 -32.29 -1.42 44.31
N GLN A 103 -32.38 -0.09 44.43
CA GLN A 103 -32.96 0.60 45.60
C GLN A 103 -34.45 0.24 45.79
N GLY A 104 -35.20 0.05 44.69
CA GLY A 104 -36.59 -0.44 44.71
C GLY A 104 -36.76 -1.90 45.12
N LYS A 105 -35.71 -2.72 45.04
CA LYS A 105 -35.73 -4.14 45.46
C LYS A 105 -35.55 -4.31 46.97
N GLY A 106 -34.88 -3.35 47.64
CA GLY A 106 -34.56 -3.40 49.07
C GLY A 106 -35.58 -2.73 50.00
N ARG A 107 -36.50 -1.91 49.49
CA ARG A 107 -37.53 -1.21 50.27
C ARG A 107 -38.92 -1.42 49.67
N PRO A 108 -39.87 -2.05 50.37
CA PRO A 108 -41.16 -2.48 49.80
C PRO A 108 -42.15 -1.33 49.49
N ASN A 109 -41.85 -0.07 49.80
CA ASN A 109 -42.79 1.06 49.73
C ASN A 109 -42.39 2.22 48.80
N THR A 110 -41.37 2.09 47.94
CA THR A 110 -40.85 3.25 47.16
C THR A 110 -41.15 3.23 45.66
N LEU A 111 -41.58 2.12 45.06
CA LEU A 111 -41.86 2.01 43.62
C LEU A 111 -43.12 1.17 43.38
N THR A 112 -44.11 1.74 42.70
CA THR A 112 -45.30 1.01 42.27
C THR A 112 -44.95 0.01 41.16
N SER A 113 -45.71 -1.07 41.04
CA SER A 113 -45.49 -2.12 40.01
C SER A 113 -45.43 -1.55 38.58
N SER A 114 -46.19 -0.48 38.33
CA SER A 114 -46.20 0.26 37.06
C SER A 114 -44.88 0.98 36.79
N GLU A 115 -44.35 1.71 37.77
CA GLU A 115 -43.07 2.42 37.63
C GLU A 115 -41.90 1.45 37.44
N LYS A 116 -41.95 0.28 38.09
CA LYS A 116 -40.96 -0.78 37.89
C LYS A 116 -40.97 -1.32 36.47
N LEU A 117 -42.15 -1.52 35.87
CA LEU A 117 -42.28 -1.97 34.48
C LEU A 117 -41.74 -0.92 33.49
N GLU A 118 -42.05 0.36 33.70
CA GLU A 118 -41.51 1.45 32.86
C GLU A 118 -39.97 1.52 32.96
N LEU A 119 -39.42 1.34 34.16
CA LEU A 119 -37.97 1.33 34.37
C LEU A 119 -37.30 0.17 33.62
N TRP A 120 -37.91 -1.03 33.66
CA TRP A 120 -37.42 -2.19 32.92
C TRP A 120 -37.50 -2.00 31.42
N ASP A 121 -38.55 -1.35 30.92
CA ASP A 121 -38.72 -1.12 29.48
C ASP A 121 -37.71 -0.10 28.96
N ARG A 122 -37.49 1.00 29.71
CA ARG A 122 -36.40 1.95 29.44
C ARG A 122 -35.04 1.27 29.49
N LEU A 123 -34.79 0.38 30.46
CA LEU A 123 -33.53 -0.35 30.57
C LEU A 123 -33.28 -1.23 29.33
N LYS A 124 -34.32 -1.93 28.84
CA LYS A 124 -34.23 -2.76 27.63
C LYS A 124 -33.90 -1.91 26.41
N PHE A 125 -34.62 -0.80 26.22
CA PHE A 125 -34.41 0.09 25.07
C PHE A 125 -33.01 0.71 25.07
N LEU A 126 -32.56 1.22 26.23
CA LEU A 126 -31.23 1.80 26.39
C LEU A 126 -30.12 0.75 26.21
N SER A 127 -30.31 -0.47 26.70
CA SER A 127 -29.34 -1.56 26.52
C SER A 127 -29.21 -1.96 25.05
N PHE A 128 -30.33 -2.09 24.34
CA PHE A 128 -30.33 -2.41 22.92
C PHE A 128 -29.69 -1.29 22.09
N THR A 129 -30.05 -0.04 22.40
CA THR A 129 -29.49 1.16 21.75
C THR A 129 -27.99 1.27 21.99
N LYS A 130 -27.52 1.01 23.23
CA LYS A 130 -26.09 0.98 23.56
C LYS A 130 -25.35 -0.06 22.72
N MET A 131 -25.87 -1.28 22.65
CA MET A 131 -25.25 -2.36 21.86
C MET A 131 -25.19 -2.02 20.38
N ALA A 132 -26.30 -1.54 19.79
CA ALA A 132 -26.34 -1.13 18.40
C ALA A 132 -25.38 0.03 18.13
N LEU A 133 -25.42 1.09 18.93
CA LEU A 133 -24.54 2.25 18.79
C LEU A 133 -23.07 1.85 18.93
N SER A 134 -22.70 1.03 19.91
CA SER A 134 -21.33 0.55 20.06
C SER A 134 -20.83 -0.21 18.83
N LEU A 135 -21.66 -1.07 18.24
CA LEU A 135 -21.31 -1.77 17.00
C LEU A 135 -21.12 -0.80 15.84
N TRP A 136 -22.09 0.11 15.62
CA TRP A 136 -22.02 1.10 14.55
C TRP A 136 -20.82 2.03 14.68
N THR A 137 -20.59 2.59 15.86
CA THR A 137 -19.51 3.54 16.08
C THR A 137 -18.13 2.87 16.00
N MET A 138 -17.99 1.62 16.46
CA MET A 138 -16.74 0.86 16.25
C MET A 138 -16.45 0.61 14.76
N THR A 139 -17.47 0.23 13.99
CA THR A 139 -17.30 0.00 12.54
C THR A 139 -16.96 1.28 11.78
N LEU A 140 -17.65 2.39 12.07
CA LEU A 140 -17.40 3.69 11.46
C LEU A 140 -16.03 4.25 11.84
N LEU A 141 -15.63 4.12 13.12
CA LEU A 141 -14.31 4.59 13.58
C LEU A 141 -13.18 3.80 12.91
N SER A 142 -13.31 2.48 12.82
CA SER A 142 -12.35 1.62 12.11
C SER A 142 -12.21 1.99 10.63
N LEU A 143 -13.34 2.24 9.96
CA LEU A 143 -13.35 2.68 8.56
C LEU A 143 -12.71 4.06 8.41
N TYR A 144 -13.06 5.00 9.28
CA TYR A 144 -12.56 6.38 9.24
C TYR A 144 -11.04 6.44 9.43
N ILE A 145 -10.49 5.71 10.41
CA ILE A 145 -9.03 5.66 10.64
C ILE A 145 -8.32 5.06 9.42
N ARG A 146 -8.87 4.02 8.80
CA ARG A 146 -8.28 3.39 7.60
C ARG A 146 -8.38 4.23 6.33
N VAL A 147 -9.34 5.15 6.24
CA VAL A 147 -9.52 6.05 5.08
C VAL A 147 -8.73 7.35 5.24
N GLN A 148 -8.53 7.82 6.48
CA GLN A 148 -7.77 9.04 6.75
C GLN A 148 -6.24 8.82 6.68
N VAL A 149 -5.79 7.61 7.02
CA VAL A 149 -4.39 7.16 6.91
C VAL A 149 -4.08 6.76 5.48
#